data_AF-A0A380U5D6-F1
#
_entry.id   AF-A0A380U5D6-F1
#
_cell.length_a   1.000
_cell.length_b   1.000
_cell.length_c   1.000
_cell.angle_alpha   90.00
_cell.angle_beta   90.00
_cell.angle_gamma   90.00
#
_symmetry.space_group_name_H-M   'P 1'
#
loop_
_entity.id
_entity.type
_entity.pdbx_description
1 polymer ?
#
loop_
_entity_poly.entity_id
_entity_poly.type
_entity_poly.pdbx_seq_one_letter_code
_entity_poly.pdbx_strand_id
1 'polypeptide(L)'
;MSKTLTEIAELLQASDKKVQLIYAFNGTGKTRLSREFKGIIAPKDDGQDALADAEQAPLSRHKILYYNAFTEDLFYWDNDLYADAEPKLKIQPNTFTDWILQEQGQDMNVISTFQRYANDKLTPRFNPQYTAKHKDGKDVTVKAFSEVTFSHQGGDDEPDRKIKISKGEESNFIWSIFYSLLEQVISILNVPEDAGRETDQFNQLQYVFIDDPVSSLDDNHLIELAVDLARLIKSSDFAISGLKFIITTHNPLFYNVLHNEFNRAPKFVLRKLDDGKHDLIEQENDSPFSYHLHLKNELMKAADSGDIHKYHFNFLRNVLEKTSTFLGCEEWGELLPGVKGNRATGQVNPYARVINLYNHAKHAGHEVAEVEEDHKRVFKFLVKEIDNIYKGMRTQQGTQA
;
A
#
# COMPACT_ATOMS: atom_id res chain seq x y z
N MET A 1 -7.55 -24.48 -3.00
CA MET A 1 -8.69 -24.48 -3.93
C MET A 1 -8.73 -23.10 -4.52
N SER A 2 -8.50 -22.99 -5.82
CA SER A 2 -8.38 -21.71 -6.51
C SER A 2 -9.76 -21.02 -6.59
N LYS A 3 -9.77 -19.73 -6.28
CA LYS A 3 -10.95 -18.86 -6.16
C LYS A 3 -10.82 -17.65 -7.08
N THR A 4 -11.94 -17.06 -7.45
CA THR A 4 -12.03 -15.73 -8.03
C THR A 4 -11.84 -14.66 -6.95
N LEU A 5 -11.53 -13.43 -7.34
CA LEU A 5 -11.45 -12.31 -6.39
C LEU A 5 -12.79 -12.01 -5.72
N THR A 6 -13.91 -12.25 -6.41
CA THR A 6 -15.26 -12.11 -5.87
C THR A 6 -15.51 -13.12 -4.75
N GLU A 7 -15.21 -14.40 -4.97
CA GLU A 7 -15.30 -15.43 -3.92
C GLU A 7 -14.38 -15.12 -2.72
N ILE A 8 -13.19 -14.54 -2.97
CA ILE A 8 -12.30 -14.08 -1.89
C ILE A 8 -12.94 -12.91 -1.14
N ALA A 9 -13.54 -11.95 -1.82
CA ALA A 9 -14.21 -10.82 -1.19
C ALA A 9 -15.41 -11.27 -0.33
N GLU A 10 -16.20 -12.25 -0.79
CA GLU A 10 -17.27 -12.88 0.00
C GLU A 10 -16.73 -13.55 1.27
N LEU A 11 -15.60 -14.25 1.18
CA LEU A 11 -14.96 -14.86 2.35
C LEU A 11 -14.49 -13.82 3.36
N LEU A 12 -13.92 -12.71 2.88
CA LEU A 12 -13.52 -11.59 3.74
C LEU A 12 -14.74 -10.93 4.40
N GLN A 13 -15.87 -10.84 3.71
CA GLN A 13 -17.11 -10.28 4.25
C GLN A 13 -17.69 -11.18 5.34
N ALA A 14 -17.69 -12.49 5.11
CA ALA A 14 -18.25 -13.49 6.03
C ALA A 14 -17.51 -13.59 7.38
N SER A 15 -16.29 -13.05 7.47
CA SER A 15 -15.52 -13.01 8.71
C SER A 15 -16.15 -12.08 9.76
N ASP A 16 -16.19 -12.55 11.00
CA ASP A 16 -16.62 -11.78 12.18
C ASP A 16 -15.46 -10.98 12.82
N LYS A 17 -14.25 -11.10 12.26
CA LYS A 17 -13.05 -10.53 12.85
C LYS A 17 -12.93 -9.04 12.56
N LYS A 18 -12.58 -8.28 13.60
CA LYS A 18 -12.33 -6.82 13.51
C LYS A 18 -11.28 -6.48 12.47
N VAL A 19 -10.19 -7.23 12.40
CA VAL A 19 -9.07 -6.94 11.48
C VAL A 19 -8.75 -8.18 10.68
N GLN A 20 -8.52 -8.01 9.38
CA GLN A 20 -8.03 -9.04 8.47
C GLN A 20 -6.83 -8.49 7.70
N LEU A 21 -5.67 -9.15 7.82
CA LEU A 21 -4.42 -8.68 7.22
C LEU A 21 -4.03 -9.59 6.05
N ILE A 22 -3.77 -9.01 4.88
CA ILE A 22 -3.47 -9.76 3.65
C ILE A 22 -2.16 -9.27 3.06
N TYR A 23 -1.20 -10.16 2.98
CA TYR A 23 0.00 -9.94 2.19
C TYR A 23 -0.25 -10.35 0.74
N ALA A 24 0.06 -9.50 -0.23
CA ALA A 24 0.07 -9.88 -1.63
C ALA A 24 1.11 -9.12 -2.45
N PHE A 25 1.84 -9.85 -3.29
CA PHE A 25 2.79 -9.28 -4.23
C PHE A 25 2.16 -8.28 -5.21
N ASN A 26 3.02 -7.44 -5.79
CA ASN A 26 2.62 -6.54 -6.85
C ASN A 26 2.09 -7.32 -8.07
N GLY A 27 0.98 -6.86 -8.63
CA GLY A 27 0.33 -7.53 -9.77
C GLY A 27 -0.61 -8.69 -9.40
N THR A 28 -0.74 -9.05 -8.11
CA THR A 28 -1.69 -10.09 -7.66
C THR A 28 -3.16 -9.66 -7.77
N GLY A 29 -3.44 -8.36 -7.79
CA GLY A 29 -4.80 -7.83 -7.95
C GLY A 29 -5.44 -7.28 -6.67
N LYS A 30 -4.66 -6.83 -5.67
CA LYS A 30 -5.16 -6.23 -4.42
C LYS A 30 -6.16 -5.08 -4.65
N THR A 31 -5.84 -4.18 -5.58
CA THR A 31 -6.73 -3.07 -5.94
C THR A 31 -8.01 -3.55 -6.63
N ARG A 32 -7.98 -4.67 -7.35
CA ARG A 32 -9.21 -5.28 -7.88
C ARG A 32 -10.01 -5.94 -6.78
N LEU A 33 -9.35 -6.61 -5.82
CA LEU A 33 -10.01 -7.18 -4.64
C LEU A 33 -10.75 -6.11 -3.82
N SER A 34 -10.15 -4.94 -3.60
CA SER A 34 -10.83 -3.84 -2.89
C SER A 34 -12.07 -3.33 -3.65
N ARG A 35 -12.06 -3.37 -4.99
CA ARG A 35 -13.20 -3.02 -5.84
C ARG A 35 -14.31 -4.08 -5.81
N GLU A 36 -13.96 -5.36 -5.89
CA GLU A 36 -14.91 -6.47 -5.73
C GLU A 36 -15.59 -6.39 -4.36
N PHE A 37 -14.79 -6.19 -3.30
CA PHE A 37 -15.31 -6.03 -1.95
C PHE A 37 -16.25 -4.83 -1.82
N LYS A 38 -15.89 -3.67 -2.39
CA LYS A 38 -16.79 -2.50 -2.45
C LYS A 38 -18.12 -2.84 -3.13
N GLY A 39 -18.09 -3.58 -4.24
CA GLY A 39 -19.29 -3.96 -4.99
C GLY A 39 -20.25 -4.86 -4.20
N ILE A 40 -19.73 -5.70 -3.30
CA ILE A 40 -20.53 -6.55 -2.43
C ILE A 40 -21.18 -5.76 -1.29
N ILE A 41 -20.46 -4.81 -0.69
CA ILE A 41 -20.94 -4.02 0.46
C ILE A 41 -21.90 -2.90 0.04
N ALA A 42 -21.65 -2.28 -1.12
CA ALA A 42 -22.41 -1.16 -1.66
C ALA A 42 -22.69 -1.39 -3.17
N PRO A 43 -23.61 -2.32 -3.52
CA PRO A 43 -23.99 -2.58 -4.91
C PRO A 43 -24.73 -1.40 -5.53
N LYS A 44 -24.58 -1.20 -6.84
CA LYS A 44 -25.17 -0.05 -7.57
C LYS A 44 -26.70 -0.04 -7.65
N ASP A 45 -27.35 -1.21 -7.54
CA ASP A 45 -28.81 -1.34 -7.70
C ASP A 45 -29.61 -1.06 -6.41
N ASP A 46 -29.04 -0.37 -5.42
CA ASP A 46 -29.73 -0.01 -4.18
C ASP A 46 -30.80 1.11 -4.34
N GLY A 47 -31.19 1.42 -5.58
CA GLY A 47 -32.40 2.16 -5.91
C GLY A 47 -32.38 3.65 -5.56
N GLN A 48 -31.21 4.20 -5.23
CA GLN A 48 -31.01 5.63 -4.93
C GLN A 48 -30.19 6.35 -6.02
N ASP A 49 -29.96 5.68 -7.15
CA ASP A 49 -29.23 6.14 -8.35
C ASP A 49 -30.07 7.09 -9.25
N ALA A 50 -30.98 7.89 -8.69
CA ALA A 50 -31.72 8.91 -9.43
C ALA A 50 -30.97 10.26 -9.56
N LEU A 51 -29.65 10.27 -9.35
CA LEU A 51 -28.80 11.45 -9.57
C LEU A 51 -27.64 11.07 -10.48
N ALA A 52 -27.93 11.09 -11.77
CA ALA A 52 -26.94 11.04 -12.83
C ALA A 52 -26.05 12.30 -12.80
N ASP A 53 -24.77 12.09 -13.12
CA ASP A 53 -23.70 13.05 -13.37
C ASP A 53 -22.76 13.41 -12.20
N ALA A 54 -21.49 12.99 -12.36
CA ALA A 54 -20.26 13.41 -11.69
C ALA A 54 -20.12 13.29 -10.15
N GLU A 55 -21.19 13.02 -9.38
CA GLU A 55 -21.15 12.94 -7.91
C GLU A 55 -21.24 11.52 -7.35
N GLN A 56 -20.52 10.53 -7.90
CA GLN A 56 -20.53 9.14 -7.36
C GLN A 56 -19.58 8.92 -6.16
N ALA A 57 -19.69 9.77 -5.13
CA ALA A 57 -18.97 9.62 -3.85
C ALA A 57 -19.80 9.74 -2.54
N PRO A 58 -21.05 10.27 -2.48
CA PRO A 58 -21.76 10.39 -1.21
C PRO A 58 -22.21 9.03 -0.67
N LEU A 59 -22.68 8.10 -1.53
CA LEU A 59 -23.31 6.86 -1.04
C LEU A 59 -22.32 5.78 -0.57
N SER A 60 -21.15 5.60 -1.22
CA SER A 60 -20.26 4.50 -0.82
C SER A 60 -19.68 4.65 0.59
N ARG A 61 -19.60 5.87 1.13
CA ARG A 61 -19.14 6.12 2.50
C ARG A 61 -20.07 5.59 3.58
N HIS A 62 -21.35 5.37 3.25
CA HIS A 62 -22.30 4.92 4.26
C HIS A 62 -21.94 3.55 4.78
N LYS A 63 -21.31 2.67 4.00
CA LYS A 63 -20.98 1.31 4.45
C LYS A 63 -19.50 0.96 4.36
N ILE A 64 -18.72 1.61 3.47
CA ILE A 64 -17.29 1.33 3.32
C ILE A 64 -16.44 2.56 3.02
N LEU A 65 -15.34 2.72 3.75
CA LEU A 65 -14.24 3.62 3.40
C LEU A 65 -13.12 2.81 2.74
N TYR A 66 -12.50 3.36 1.70
CA TYR A 66 -11.37 2.69 1.05
C TYR A 66 -10.23 3.64 0.73
N TYR A 67 -9.01 3.16 0.96
CA TYR A 67 -7.77 3.73 0.46
C TYR A 67 -7.16 2.75 -0.54
N ASN A 68 -6.99 3.17 -1.78
CA ASN A 68 -6.32 2.40 -2.83
C ASN A 68 -5.85 3.37 -3.95
N ALA A 69 -5.29 2.83 -5.04
CA ALA A 69 -4.84 3.64 -6.17
C ALA A 69 -5.92 4.59 -6.76
N PHE A 70 -7.21 4.23 -6.72
CA PHE A 70 -8.27 5.15 -7.18
C PHE A 70 -8.46 6.35 -6.25
N THR A 71 -8.17 6.20 -4.95
CA THR A 71 -8.14 7.31 -4.00
C THR A 71 -6.95 8.22 -4.28
N GLU A 72 -5.80 7.65 -4.64
CA GLU A 72 -4.62 8.43 -5.06
C GLU A 72 -4.87 9.19 -6.38
N ASP A 73 -5.57 8.58 -7.34
CA ASP A 73 -5.92 9.20 -8.63
C ASP A 73 -6.87 10.41 -8.52
N LEU A 74 -7.45 10.66 -7.34
CA LEU A 74 -8.16 11.92 -7.06
C LEU A 74 -7.20 13.11 -7.04
N PHE A 75 -5.91 12.87 -6.89
CA PHE A 75 -4.87 13.89 -6.83
C PHE A 75 -4.02 13.84 -8.09
N TYR A 76 -3.81 14.98 -8.74
CA TYR A 76 -3.05 15.04 -9.98
C TYR A 76 -2.29 16.35 -10.10
N TRP A 77 -1.08 16.30 -10.65
CA TRP A 77 -0.28 17.49 -10.85
C TRP A 77 -0.78 18.29 -12.06
N ASP A 78 -1.03 19.58 -11.83
CA ASP A 78 -1.14 20.54 -12.92
C ASP A 78 0.27 20.99 -13.30
N ASN A 79 0.83 20.34 -14.31
CA ASN A 79 2.18 20.63 -14.81
C ASN A 79 2.14 21.63 -15.98
N ASP A 80 1.25 22.62 -16.02
CA ASP A 80 1.09 23.50 -17.20
C ASP A 80 2.42 24.15 -17.64
N LEU A 81 3.06 23.52 -18.64
CA LEU A 81 4.40 23.84 -19.16
C LEU A 81 4.42 25.14 -19.98
N TYR A 82 3.25 25.68 -20.32
CA TYR A 82 3.13 26.79 -21.27
C TYR A 82 3.36 28.17 -20.65
N ALA A 83 3.42 28.30 -19.32
CA ALA A 83 3.45 29.61 -18.65
C ALA A 83 4.47 29.73 -17.50
N ASP A 84 5.42 28.81 -17.35
CA ASP A 84 6.33 28.77 -16.18
C ASP A 84 5.55 28.79 -14.85
N ALA A 85 4.37 28.16 -14.87
CA ALA A 85 3.42 28.20 -13.77
C ALA A 85 3.95 27.39 -12.58
N GLU A 86 3.76 27.93 -11.38
CA GLU A 86 4.21 27.27 -10.16
C GLU A 86 3.53 25.90 -9.98
N PRO A 87 4.30 24.85 -9.58
CA PRO A 87 3.77 23.50 -9.48
C PRO A 87 2.70 23.43 -8.39
N LYS A 88 1.56 22.81 -8.73
CA LYS A 88 0.45 22.57 -7.81
C LYS A 88 -0.20 21.21 -8.03
N LEU A 89 -0.57 20.58 -6.92
CA LEU A 89 -1.34 19.34 -6.89
C LEU A 89 -2.83 19.71 -6.85
N LYS A 90 -3.60 19.28 -7.85
CA LYS A 90 -5.05 19.47 -7.90
C LYS A 90 -5.77 18.29 -7.30
N ILE A 91 -6.91 18.57 -6.67
CA ILE A 91 -7.81 17.59 -6.06
C ILE A 91 -9.08 17.56 -6.91
N GLN A 92 -9.41 16.40 -7.46
CA GLN A 92 -10.68 16.20 -8.16
C GLN A 92 -11.84 16.38 -7.18
N PRO A 93 -12.96 17.03 -7.58
CA PRO A 93 -14.14 17.13 -6.74
C PRO A 93 -14.57 15.75 -6.24
N ASN A 94 -14.61 15.61 -4.92
CA ASN A 94 -15.02 14.39 -4.28
C ASN A 94 -15.55 14.74 -2.89
N THR A 95 -16.54 14.00 -2.42
CA THR A 95 -17.17 14.32 -1.14
C THR A 95 -16.19 14.13 0.04
N PHE A 96 -15.02 13.49 -0.14
CA PHE A 96 -14.15 13.01 0.94
C PHE A 96 -13.27 14.14 1.42
N THR A 97 -12.54 14.74 0.50
CA THR A 97 -11.72 15.91 0.77
C THR A 97 -12.58 17.09 1.18
N ASP A 98 -13.80 17.22 0.63
CA ASP A 98 -14.73 18.27 1.02
C ASP A 98 -15.13 18.15 2.50
N TRP A 99 -15.54 16.96 2.95
CA TRP A 99 -15.90 16.74 4.35
C TRP A 99 -14.72 16.98 5.30
N ILE A 100 -13.57 16.36 5.04
CA ILE A 100 -12.44 16.40 5.99
C ILE A 100 -11.76 17.78 6.03
N LEU A 101 -11.68 18.49 4.90
CA LEU A 101 -10.98 19.78 4.81
C LEU A 101 -11.93 20.96 5.04
N GLN A 102 -13.10 20.98 4.40
CA GLN A 102 -14.00 22.14 4.45
C GLN A 102 -14.94 22.10 5.65
N GLU A 103 -15.58 20.96 5.91
CA GLU A 103 -16.54 20.84 7.02
C GLU A 103 -15.86 20.65 8.37
N GLN A 104 -14.84 19.77 8.42
CA GLN A 104 -14.15 19.42 9.67
C GLN A 104 -12.89 20.25 9.95
N GLY A 105 -12.41 21.05 8.99
CA GLY A 105 -11.23 21.92 9.18
C GLY A 105 -9.96 21.18 9.59
N GLN A 106 -9.73 19.97 9.07
CA GLN A 106 -8.61 19.11 9.48
C GLN A 106 -7.31 19.37 8.70
N ASP A 107 -7.22 20.46 7.95
CA ASP A 107 -6.06 20.79 7.13
C ASP A 107 -4.75 20.86 7.95
N MET A 108 -4.80 21.42 9.16
CA MET A 108 -3.63 21.44 10.07
C MET A 108 -3.22 20.05 10.55
N ASN A 109 -4.17 19.14 10.79
CA ASN A 109 -3.89 17.76 11.19
C ASN A 109 -3.36 16.93 10.02
N VAL A 110 -3.82 17.21 8.80
CA VAL A 110 -3.25 16.62 7.58
C VAL A 110 -1.80 17.08 7.42
N ILE A 111 -1.51 18.38 7.58
CA ILE A 111 -0.16 18.94 7.46
C ILE A 111 0.78 18.31 8.50
N SER A 112 0.36 18.22 9.77
CA SER A 112 1.17 17.65 10.84
C SER A 112 1.44 16.16 10.62
N THR A 113 0.43 15.41 10.18
CA THR A 113 0.56 13.98 9.84
C THR A 113 1.51 13.78 8.66
N PHE A 114 1.43 14.63 7.64
CA PHE A 114 2.33 14.57 6.49
C PHE A 114 3.79 14.86 6.87
N GLN A 115 4.01 15.93 7.63
CA GLN A 115 5.34 16.31 8.11
C GLN A 115 5.97 15.22 8.97
N ARG A 116 5.17 14.50 9.74
CA ARG A 116 5.62 13.37 10.56
C ARG A 116 6.16 12.19 9.73
N TYR A 117 5.55 11.88 8.59
CA TYR A 117 5.94 10.72 7.76
C TYR A 117 6.87 11.06 6.59
N ALA A 118 7.02 12.35 6.25
CA ALA A 118 7.83 12.78 5.12
C ALA A 118 9.03 13.63 5.56
N ASN A 119 8.79 14.91 5.84
CA ASN A 119 9.83 15.87 6.20
C ASN A 119 9.16 17.04 6.94
N ASP A 120 9.63 17.34 8.15
CA ASP A 120 9.11 18.41 9.01
C ASP A 120 9.24 19.80 8.39
N LYS A 121 10.19 19.99 7.48
CA LYS A 121 10.39 21.26 6.76
C LYS A 121 9.52 21.41 5.53
N LEU A 122 8.91 20.34 5.03
CA LEU A 122 8.08 20.37 3.82
C LEU A 122 6.63 20.68 4.21
N THR A 123 6.13 21.85 3.82
CA THR A 123 4.82 22.34 4.24
C THR A 123 3.84 22.37 3.08
N PRO A 124 2.75 21.57 3.12
CA PRO A 124 1.61 21.74 2.22
C PRO A 124 0.82 23.00 2.57
N ARG A 125 0.33 23.72 1.56
CA ARG A 125 -0.59 24.84 1.71
C ARG A 125 -1.79 24.65 0.79
N PHE A 126 -2.98 24.52 1.38
CA PHE A 126 -4.25 24.50 0.66
C PHE A 126 -4.63 25.90 0.18
N ASN A 127 -5.21 25.98 -1.02
CA ASN A 127 -5.64 27.26 -1.57
C ASN A 127 -6.92 27.80 -0.90
N PRO A 128 -7.03 29.11 -0.67
CA PRO A 128 -8.33 29.74 -0.42
C PRO A 128 -9.16 29.74 -1.71
N GLN A 129 -10.45 30.07 -1.63
CA GLN A 129 -11.25 30.33 -2.83
C GLN A 129 -10.72 31.57 -3.56
N TYR A 130 -10.52 31.49 -4.87
CA TYR A 130 -10.08 32.62 -5.70
C TYR A 130 -10.64 32.54 -7.13
N THR A 131 -10.55 33.64 -7.87
CA THR A 131 -10.95 33.70 -9.28
C THR A 131 -9.72 33.73 -10.17
N ALA A 132 -9.68 32.87 -11.18
CA ALA A 132 -8.62 32.81 -12.18
C ALA A 132 -9.19 32.97 -13.58
N LYS A 133 -8.39 33.48 -14.51
CA LYS A 133 -8.77 33.50 -15.93
C LYS A 133 -8.46 32.17 -16.58
N HIS A 134 -9.47 31.58 -17.20
CA HIS A 134 -9.31 30.39 -18.02
C HIS A 134 -8.71 30.75 -19.39
N LYS A 135 -8.22 29.74 -20.14
CA LYS A 135 -7.54 29.92 -21.44
C LYS A 135 -8.41 30.62 -22.50
N ASP A 136 -9.73 30.61 -22.33
CA ASP A 136 -10.71 31.30 -23.18
C ASP A 136 -11.05 32.73 -22.70
N GLY A 137 -10.34 33.25 -21.69
CA GLY A 137 -10.50 34.59 -21.15
C GLY A 137 -11.67 34.75 -20.17
N LYS A 138 -12.40 33.66 -19.86
CA LYS A 138 -13.49 33.68 -18.87
C LYS A 138 -12.95 33.56 -17.45
N ASP A 139 -13.61 34.24 -16.54
CA ASP A 139 -13.36 34.10 -15.11
C ASP A 139 -13.92 32.75 -14.62
N VAL A 140 -13.06 31.97 -13.96
CA VAL A 140 -13.40 30.69 -13.35
C VAL A 140 -13.08 30.78 -11.86
N THR A 141 -14.06 30.42 -11.03
CA THR A 141 -13.88 30.31 -9.58
C THR A 141 -13.17 28.99 -9.27
N VAL A 142 -11.99 29.09 -8.67
CA VAL A 142 -11.26 27.97 -8.07
C VAL A 142 -11.74 27.84 -6.63
N LYS A 143 -12.32 26.69 -6.30
CA LYS A 143 -12.87 26.40 -4.96
C LYS A 143 -11.75 26.36 -3.92
N ALA A 144 -12.06 26.71 -2.67
CA ALA A 144 -11.12 26.47 -1.57
C ALA A 144 -10.79 24.97 -1.47
N PHE A 145 -9.58 24.64 -1.00
CA PHE A 145 -9.12 23.26 -0.80
C PHE A 145 -9.17 22.36 -2.06
N SER A 146 -9.11 22.95 -3.27
CA SER A 146 -9.07 22.19 -4.53
C SER A 146 -7.67 22.10 -5.14
N GLU A 147 -6.71 22.85 -4.59
CA GLU A 147 -5.31 22.88 -5.00
C GLU A 147 -4.40 22.91 -3.76
N VAL A 148 -3.26 22.24 -3.85
CA VAL A 148 -2.22 22.19 -2.82
C VAL A 148 -0.90 22.59 -3.42
N THR A 149 -0.18 23.46 -2.73
CA THR A 149 1.19 23.85 -3.06
C THR A 149 2.13 23.42 -1.94
N PHE A 150 3.39 23.16 -2.26
CA PHE A 150 4.38 22.70 -1.29
C PHE A 150 5.56 23.65 -1.29
N SER A 151 6.06 24.02 -0.11
CA SER A 151 7.31 24.77 0.04
C SER A 151 8.13 24.19 1.18
N HIS A 152 9.44 24.43 1.17
CA HIS A 152 10.25 24.23 2.36
C HIS A 152 10.11 25.46 3.26
N GLN A 153 9.99 25.27 4.57
CA GLN A 153 10.17 26.38 5.52
C GLN A 153 11.58 26.96 5.34
N GLY A 154 11.67 28.12 4.67
CA GLY A 154 12.82 29.01 4.74
C GLY A 154 12.76 29.82 6.04
N GLY A 155 13.90 30.30 6.52
CA GLY A 155 13.89 31.36 7.53
C GLY A 155 13.13 32.60 7.02
N ASP A 156 12.74 33.49 7.93
CA ASP A 156 11.77 34.60 7.78
C ASP A 156 11.85 35.51 6.52
N ASP A 157 12.85 35.38 5.64
CA ASP A 157 13.14 36.31 4.54
C ASP A 157 13.17 35.69 3.12
N GLU A 158 12.93 34.39 2.91
CA GLU A 158 12.81 33.82 1.55
C GLU A 158 11.35 33.64 1.10
N PRO A 159 10.97 34.11 -0.10
CA PRO A 159 9.64 33.80 -0.65
C PRO A 159 9.49 32.29 -0.79
N ASP A 160 8.38 31.74 -0.27
CA ASP A 160 7.99 30.33 -0.32
C ASP A 160 8.01 29.82 -1.78
N ARG A 161 9.18 29.38 -2.26
CA ARG A 161 9.32 28.82 -3.61
C ARG A 161 8.52 27.53 -3.65
N LYS A 162 7.47 27.52 -4.46
CA LYS A 162 6.65 26.33 -4.66
C LYS A 162 7.46 25.26 -5.38
N ILE A 163 7.44 24.05 -4.83
CA ILE A 163 8.18 22.91 -5.33
C ILE A 163 7.24 21.77 -5.69
N LYS A 164 7.68 20.98 -6.68
CA LYS A 164 7.07 19.69 -6.95
C LYS A 164 7.72 18.64 -6.06
N ILE A 165 6.91 17.94 -5.27
CA ILE A 165 7.36 16.84 -4.42
C ILE A 165 7.53 15.54 -5.21
N SER A 166 8.28 14.60 -4.63
CA SER A 166 8.49 13.26 -5.16
C SER A 166 7.19 12.43 -5.15
N LYS A 167 7.18 11.31 -5.88
CA LYS A 167 6.01 10.40 -5.88
C LYS A 167 5.77 9.72 -4.52
N GLY A 168 6.82 9.48 -3.75
CA GLY A 168 6.69 8.96 -2.39
C GLY A 168 6.07 9.98 -1.45
N GLU A 169 6.55 11.23 -1.48
CA GLU A 169 5.95 12.34 -0.70
C GLU A 169 4.50 12.61 -1.13
N GLU A 170 4.17 12.50 -2.42
CA GLU A 170 2.80 12.62 -2.91
C GLU A 170 1.88 11.54 -2.31
N SER A 171 2.29 10.27 -2.35
CA SER A 171 1.55 9.16 -1.74
C SER A 171 1.41 9.35 -0.22
N ASN A 172 2.47 9.80 0.46
CA ASN A 172 2.41 10.13 1.89
C ASN A 172 1.41 11.24 2.20
N PHE A 173 1.38 12.30 1.39
CA PHE A 173 0.45 13.41 1.59
C PHE A 173 -1.00 12.95 1.45
N ILE A 174 -1.28 12.14 0.43
CA ILE A 174 -2.62 11.57 0.20
C ILE A 174 -3.00 10.62 1.35
N TRP A 175 -2.04 9.80 1.81
CA TRP A 175 -2.20 8.98 3.00
C TRP A 175 -2.51 9.83 4.24
N SER A 176 -1.84 10.96 4.46
CA SER A 176 -2.11 11.85 5.59
C SER A 176 -3.54 12.40 5.58
N ILE A 177 -4.07 12.73 4.41
CA ILE A 177 -5.49 13.13 4.27
C ILE A 177 -6.42 11.97 4.71
N PHE A 178 -6.15 10.74 4.23
CA PHE A 178 -6.94 9.57 4.60
C PHE A 178 -6.76 9.16 6.07
N TYR A 179 -5.57 9.33 6.64
CA TYR A 179 -5.30 9.02 8.04
C TYR A 179 -6.09 9.96 8.95
N SER A 180 -6.08 11.27 8.68
CA SER A 180 -6.89 12.24 9.43
C SER A 180 -8.39 11.97 9.31
N LEU A 181 -8.87 11.52 8.13
CA LEU A 181 -10.25 11.03 8.00
C LEU A 181 -10.53 9.88 8.93
N LEU A 182 -9.68 8.87 8.89
CA LEU A 182 -9.90 7.64 9.63
C LEU A 182 -9.91 7.91 11.13
N GLU A 183 -9.05 8.82 11.59
CA GLU A 183 -9.04 9.31 12.98
C GLU A 183 -10.37 9.97 13.37
N GLN A 184 -10.88 10.91 12.57
CA GLN A 184 -12.16 11.56 12.83
C GLN A 184 -13.33 10.55 12.84
N VAL A 185 -13.38 9.67 11.84
CA VAL A 185 -14.41 8.64 11.72
C VAL A 185 -14.42 7.70 12.93
N ILE A 186 -13.25 7.26 13.38
CA ILE A 186 -13.13 6.41 14.57
C ILE A 186 -13.56 7.17 15.83
N SER A 187 -13.17 8.44 15.97
CA SER A 187 -13.61 9.28 17.09
C SER A 187 -15.14 9.37 17.16
N ILE A 188 -15.79 9.64 16.02
CA ILE A 188 -17.26 9.71 15.91
C ILE A 188 -17.89 8.36 16.26
N LEU A 189 -17.41 7.26 15.68
CA LEU A 189 -18.02 5.93 15.87
C LEU A 189 -17.76 5.31 17.23
N ASN A 190 -16.80 5.83 17.99
CA ASN A 190 -16.57 5.44 19.38
C ASN A 190 -17.61 6.02 20.34
N VAL A 191 -18.43 6.99 19.91
CA VAL A 191 -19.58 7.46 20.70
C VAL A 191 -20.70 6.41 20.62
N PRO A 192 -21.14 5.83 21.76
CA PRO A 192 -22.11 4.73 21.78
C PRO A 192 -23.47 5.11 21.21
N GLU A 193 -24.02 6.26 21.62
CA GLU A 193 -25.34 6.69 21.19
C GLU A 193 -25.26 7.50 19.89
N ASP A 194 -26.00 7.08 18.86
CA ASP A 194 -26.09 7.81 17.58
C ASP A 194 -26.45 9.28 17.75
N ALA A 195 -27.32 9.60 18.73
CA ALA A 195 -27.73 10.98 19.02
C ALA A 195 -26.64 11.83 19.69
N GLY A 196 -25.59 11.21 20.23
CA GLY A 196 -24.43 11.88 20.82
C GLY A 196 -23.29 12.12 19.83
N ARG A 197 -23.39 11.60 18.61
CA ARG A 197 -22.38 11.75 17.56
C ARG A 197 -22.44 13.14 16.93
N GLU A 198 -21.28 13.66 16.56
CA GLU A 198 -21.16 14.95 15.86
C GLU A 198 -21.81 14.92 14.47
N THR A 199 -21.90 13.75 13.85
CA THR A 199 -22.57 13.53 12.57
C THR A 199 -23.12 12.11 12.47
N ASP A 200 -24.22 11.95 11.73
CA ASP A 200 -24.84 10.67 11.42
C ASP A 200 -24.29 10.01 10.14
N GLN A 201 -23.47 10.74 9.35
CA GLN A 201 -22.96 10.31 8.05
C GLN A 201 -22.22 8.97 8.07
N PHE A 202 -21.63 8.59 9.22
CA PHE A 202 -20.88 7.34 9.36
C PHE A 202 -21.61 6.26 10.14
N ASN A 203 -22.84 6.50 10.64
CA ASN A 203 -23.54 5.54 11.52
C ASN A 203 -23.76 4.16 10.88
N GLN A 204 -23.78 4.10 9.55
CA GLN A 204 -23.95 2.85 8.80
C GLN A 204 -22.61 2.20 8.41
N LEU A 205 -21.47 2.81 8.75
CA LEU A 205 -20.16 2.39 8.27
C LEU A 205 -19.78 1.03 8.86
N GLN A 206 -19.49 0.07 7.99
CA GLN A 206 -19.20 -1.31 8.39
C GLN A 206 -17.74 -1.69 8.17
N TYR A 207 -17.12 -1.15 7.12
CA TYR A 207 -15.79 -1.56 6.69
C TYR A 207 -14.86 -0.38 6.37
N VAL A 208 -13.57 -0.55 6.69
CA VAL A 208 -12.46 0.23 6.16
C VAL A 208 -11.53 -0.71 5.42
N PHE A 209 -11.30 -0.45 4.13
CA PHE A 209 -10.39 -1.23 3.29
C PHE A 209 -9.16 -0.39 2.95
N ILE A 210 -7.97 -0.85 3.33
CA ILE A 210 -6.71 -0.14 3.09
C ILE A 210 -5.82 -1.01 2.20
N ASP A 211 -5.61 -0.59 0.96
CA ASP A 211 -4.73 -1.26 -0.01
C ASP A 211 -3.45 -0.44 -0.22
N ASP A 212 -2.32 -0.99 0.22
CA ASP A 212 -0.98 -0.40 0.05
C ASP A 212 -0.94 1.08 0.46
N PRO A 213 -1.07 1.40 1.77
CA PRO A 213 -1.23 2.77 2.24
C PRO A 213 -0.07 3.69 1.82
N VAL A 214 1.13 3.13 1.66
CA VAL A 214 2.32 3.82 1.16
C VAL A 214 3.26 2.81 0.47
N SER A 215 3.82 3.17 -0.69
CA SER A 215 4.73 2.29 -1.45
C SER A 215 6.19 2.74 -1.46
N SER A 216 6.50 3.93 -0.93
CA SER A 216 7.80 4.58 -1.19
C SER A 216 8.33 5.41 0.00
N LEU A 217 8.11 4.90 1.22
CA LEU A 217 8.77 5.37 2.43
C LEU A 217 10.07 4.63 2.68
N ASP A 218 11.02 5.28 3.37
CA ASP A 218 12.10 4.57 4.02
C ASP A 218 11.60 3.71 5.19
N ASP A 219 12.43 2.76 5.62
CA ASP A 219 12.05 1.75 6.60
C ASP A 219 11.61 2.35 7.95
N ASN A 220 12.20 3.48 8.38
CA ASN A 220 11.86 4.09 9.68
C ASN A 220 10.47 4.73 9.64
N HIS A 221 10.19 5.57 8.64
CA HIS A 221 8.88 6.20 8.49
C HIS A 221 7.79 5.17 8.16
N LEU A 222 8.13 4.09 7.43
CA LEU A 222 7.20 3.00 7.16
C LEU A 222 6.83 2.23 8.44
N ILE A 223 7.80 1.95 9.32
CA ILE A 223 7.54 1.33 10.63
C ILE A 223 6.66 2.25 11.47
N GLU A 224 6.97 3.55 11.52
CA GLU A 224 6.19 4.52 12.29
C GLU A 224 4.73 4.57 11.81
N LEU A 225 4.49 4.66 10.49
CA LEU A 225 3.16 4.64 9.91
C LEU A 225 2.42 3.34 10.25
N ALA A 226 3.09 2.19 10.19
CA ALA A 226 2.49 0.92 10.56
C ALA A 226 2.06 0.86 12.03
N VAL A 227 2.92 1.35 12.93
CA VAL A 227 2.64 1.43 14.38
C VAL A 227 1.47 2.38 14.65
N ASP A 228 1.45 3.55 14.02
CA ASP A 228 0.39 4.52 14.19
C ASP A 228 -0.95 4.02 13.64
N LEU A 229 -0.95 3.44 12.42
CA LEU A 229 -2.14 2.83 11.85
C LEU A 229 -2.67 1.71 12.75
N ALA A 230 -1.79 0.86 13.30
CA ALA A 230 -2.20 -0.16 14.23
C ALA A 230 -2.80 0.41 15.52
N ARG A 231 -2.21 1.47 16.07
CA ARG A 231 -2.73 2.18 17.25
C ARG A 231 -4.11 2.77 16.97
N LEU A 232 -4.29 3.41 15.82
CA LEU A 232 -5.55 3.99 15.39
C LEU A 232 -6.63 2.91 15.21
N ILE A 233 -6.32 1.81 14.54
CA ILE A 233 -7.26 0.69 14.40
C ILE A 233 -7.61 0.09 15.76
N LYS A 234 -6.66 0.00 16.69
CA LYS A 234 -6.91 -0.49 18.06
C LYS A 234 -7.81 0.44 18.87
N SER A 235 -7.75 1.77 18.66
CA SER A 235 -8.60 2.73 19.38
C SER A 235 -10.05 2.70 18.92
N SER A 236 -10.36 2.14 17.75
CA SER A 236 -11.74 1.86 17.34
C SER A 236 -12.39 0.83 18.28
N ASP A 237 -13.44 1.20 18.98
CA ASP A 237 -14.18 0.28 19.83
C ASP A 237 -15.09 -0.59 18.96
N PHE A 238 -14.72 -1.87 18.82
CA PHE A 238 -15.45 -2.83 18.01
C PHE A 238 -16.77 -3.27 18.66
N ALA A 239 -16.89 -3.19 19.99
CA ALA A 239 -18.14 -3.51 20.67
C ALA A 239 -19.19 -2.42 20.47
N ILE A 240 -18.74 -1.17 20.26
CA ILE A 240 -19.61 -0.03 19.97
C ILE A 240 -19.92 0.05 18.47
N SER A 241 -18.87 0.20 17.65
CA SER A 241 -19.03 0.54 16.23
C SER A 241 -19.25 -0.67 15.32
N GLY A 242 -18.79 -1.85 15.74
CA GLY A 242 -18.72 -3.02 14.85
C GLY A 242 -17.82 -2.83 13.62
N LEU A 243 -17.00 -1.76 13.57
CA LEU A 243 -16.21 -1.39 12.41
C LEU A 243 -15.10 -2.41 12.13
N LYS A 244 -15.08 -2.95 10.91
CA LYS A 244 -14.11 -3.95 10.46
C LYS A 244 -13.07 -3.35 9.53
N PHE A 245 -11.85 -3.87 9.59
CA PHE A 245 -10.69 -3.39 8.84
C PHE A 245 -10.12 -4.52 7.99
N ILE A 246 -9.94 -4.27 6.69
CA ILE A 246 -9.22 -5.16 5.78
C ILE A 246 -8.01 -4.40 5.27
N ILE A 247 -6.81 -4.92 5.55
CA ILE A 247 -5.56 -4.28 5.17
C ILE A 247 -4.83 -5.18 4.21
N THR A 248 -4.50 -4.68 3.03
CA THR A 248 -3.72 -5.39 2.03
C THR A 248 -2.41 -4.67 1.79
N THR A 249 -1.29 -5.41 1.75
CA THR A 249 0.00 -4.80 1.44
C THR A 249 0.93 -5.72 0.66
N HIS A 250 1.78 -5.15 -0.19
CA HIS A 250 2.93 -5.84 -0.78
C HIS A 250 4.23 -5.67 0.01
N ASN A 251 4.29 -4.72 0.93
CA ASN A 251 5.51 -4.40 1.65
C ASN A 251 5.68 -5.37 2.84
N PRO A 252 6.72 -6.21 2.86
CA PRO A 252 6.93 -7.17 3.94
C PRO A 252 7.17 -6.52 5.29
N LEU A 253 7.92 -5.41 5.37
CA LEU A 253 8.20 -4.74 6.65
C LEU A 253 6.91 -4.17 7.25
N PHE A 254 6.09 -3.53 6.42
CA PHE A 254 4.79 -3.02 6.82
C PHE A 254 3.85 -4.13 7.32
N TYR A 255 3.72 -5.21 6.53
CA TYR A 255 2.96 -6.39 6.92
C TYR A 255 3.44 -6.96 8.25
N ASN A 256 4.76 -7.00 8.45
CA ASN A 256 5.37 -7.59 9.63
C ASN A 256 5.07 -6.81 10.92
N VAL A 257 5.14 -5.48 10.85
CA VAL A 257 4.76 -4.63 11.98
C VAL A 257 3.29 -4.84 12.31
N LEU A 258 2.39 -4.75 11.32
CA LEU A 258 0.95 -4.96 11.53
C LEU A 258 0.62 -6.38 12.01
N HIS A 259 1.33 -7.39 11.53
CA HIS A 259 1.18 -8.78 11.96
C HIS A 259 1.41 -8.91 13.46
N ASN A 260 2.48 -8.29 13.98
CA ASN A 260 2.83 -8.31 15.41
C ASN A 260 1.88 -7.43 16.24
N GLU A 261 1.42 -6.32 15.67
CA GLU A 261 0.45 -5.46 16.33
C GLU A 261 -0.92 -6.15 16.46
N PHE A 262 -1.30 -6.99 15.50
CA PHE A 262 -2.59 -7.68 15.43
C PHE A 262 -2.48 -9.20 15.66
N ASN A 263 -1.92 -9.60 16.80
CA ASN A 263 -1.64 -11.00 17.13
C ASN A 263 -2.82 -11.99 16.98
N ARG A 264 -4.07 -11.53 17.14
CA ARG A 264 -5.29 -12.37 17.06
C ARG A 264 -6.08 -12.20 15.75
N ALA A 265 -5.65 -11.30 14.87
CA ALA A 265 -6.31 -11.12 13.59
C ALA A 265 -5.97 -12.30 12.66
N PRO A 266 -6.92 -12.80 11.86
CA PRO A 266 -6.60 -13.69 10.76
C PRO A 266 -5.69 -12.99 9.77
N LYS A 267 -4.71 -13.75 9.28
CA LYS A 267 -3.63 -13.24 8.43
C LYS A 267 -3.52 -14.13 7.22
N PHE A 268 -3.37 -13.52 6.04
CA PHE A 268 -3.47 -14.24 4.78
C PHE A 268 -2.34 -13.86 3.85
N VAL A 269 -1.98 -14.80 2.98
CA VAL A 269 -1.21 -14.54 1.77
C VAL A 269 -2.13 -14.74 0.58
N LEU A 270 -2.32 -13.69 -0.21
CA LEU A 270 -3.02 -13.74 -1.48
C LEU A 270 -2.02 -14.03 -2.61
N ARG A 271 -2.29 -15.06 -3.39
CA ARG A 271 -1.49 -15.45 -4.55
C ARG A 271 -2.34 -15.45 -5.80
N LYS A 272 -1.75 -15.07 -6.93
CA LYS A 272 -2.34 -15.21 -8.26
C LYS A 272 -1.70 -16.43 -8.92
N LEU A 273 -2.53 -17.32 -9.43
CA LEU A 273 -2.15 -18.53 -10.13
C LEU A 273 -2.04 -18.25 -11.64
N ASP A 274 -1.38 -19.15 -12.36
CA ASP A 274 -1.13 -19.01 -13.80
C ASP A 274 -2.42 -19.07 -14.64
N ASP A 275 -3.46 -19.76 -14.13
CA ASP A 275 -4.80 -19.78 -14.73
C ASP A 275 -5.61 -18.49 -14.50
N GLY A 276 -5.02 -17.50 -13.83
CA GLY A 276 -5.63 -16.21 -13.51
C GLY A 276 -6.50 -16.20 -12.25
N LYS A 277 -6.72 -17.35 -11.60
CA LYS A 277 -7.39 -17.45 -10.31
C LYS A 277 -6.45 -17.13 -9.15
N HIS A 278 -6.98 -17.24 -7.93
CA HIS A 278 -6.29 -16.83 -6.71
C HIS A 278 -6.38 -17.88 -5.61
N ASP A 279 -5.33 -17.95 -4.80
CA ASP A 279 -5.37 -18.63 -3.51
C ASP A 279 -5.28 -17.61 -2.39
N LEU A 280 -6.16 -17.73 -1.40
CA LEU A 280 -6.07 -17.01 -0.12
C LEU A 280 -5.65 -18.02 0.94
N ILE A 281 -4.40 -17.92 1.39
CA ILE A 281 -3.77 -18.88 2.29
C ILE A 281 -3.65 -18.27 3.67
N GLU A 282 -4.39 -18.81 4.62
CA GLU A 282 -4.28 -18.43 6.03
C GLU A 282 -2.88 -18.73 6.57
N GLN A 283 -2.34 -17.81 7.36
CA GLN A 283 -1.04 -17.92 8.01
C GLN A 283 -1.26 -18.23 9.49
N GLU A 284 -0.44 -19.13 10.02
CA GLU A 284 -0.39 -19.39 11.47
C GLU A 284 0.15 -18.16 12.22
N ASN A 285 -0.12 -18.08 13.52
CA ASN A 285 0.16 -16.89 14.35
C ASN A 285 1.64 -16.58 14.61
N ASP A 286 2.57 -17.28 13.96
CA ASP A 286 4.00 -17.12 14.20
C ASP A 286 4.57 -15.89 13.47
N SER A 287 5.35 -15.11 14.23
CA SER A 287 5.92 -13.80 13.85
C SER A 287 6.64 -13.79 12.49
N PRO A 288 6.75 -12.65 11.81
CA PRO A 288 7.51 -12.32 10.58
C PRO A 288 8.86 -12.96 10.24
N PHE A 289 9.61 -13.49 11.22
CA PHE A 289 10.73 -14.38 10.91
C PHE A 289 10.20 -15.60 10.13
N SER A 290 8.95 -15.98 10.40
CA SER A 290 8.12 -16.91 9.65
C SER A 290 7.78 -16.44 8.25
N TYR A 291 7.65 -15.15 7.90
CA TYR A 291 7.37 -14.79 6.50
C TYR A 291 8.59 -15.02 5.61
N HIS A 292 9.77 -14.59 6.07
CA HIS A 292 11.02 -14.85 5.36
C HIS A 292 11.36 -16.35 5.34
N LEU A 293 11.13 -17.05 6.46
CA LEU A 293 11.23 -18.51 6.54
C LEU A 293 10.15 -19.23 5.73
N HIS A 294 8.95 -18.66 5.59
CA HIS A 294 7.84 -19.17 4.78
C HIS A 294 8.17 -19.02 3.32
N LEU A 295 8.66 -17.86 2.88
CA LEU A 295 9.20 -17.69 1.53
C LEU A 295 10.30 -18.71 1.26
N LYS A 296 11.25 -18.86 2.18
CA LYS A 296 12.29 -19.90 2.08
C LYS A 296 11.68 -21.31 1.97
N ASN A 297 10.73 -21.66 2.82
CA ASN A 297 10.08 -22.98 2.84
C ASN A 297 9.29 -23.21 1.55
N GLU A 298 8.61 -22.19 1.03
CA GLU A 298 7.88 -22.25 -0.22
C GLU A 298 8.80 -22.42 -1.42
N LEU A 299 9.92 -21.69 -1.44
CA LEU A 299 10.99 -21.87 -2.41
C LEU A 299 11.53 -23.30 -2.37
N MET A 300 11.76 -23.87 -1.18
CA MET A 300 12.20 -25.25 -1.00
C MET A 300 11.16 -26.25 -1.54
N LYS A 301 9.87 -26.10 -1.18
CA LYS A 301 8.78 -26.94 -1.70
C LYS A 301 8.68 -26.88 -3.22
N ALA A 302 8.80 -25.70 -3.82
CA ALA A 302 8.79 -25.52 -5.27
C ALA A 302 10.01 -26.17 -5.93
N ALA A 303 11.19 -26.06 -5.30
CA ALA A 303 12.40 -26.70 -5.80
C ALA A 303 12.31 -28.24 -5.76
N ASP A 304 11.75 -28.78 -4.69
CA ASP A 304 11.58 -30.22 -4.46
C ASP A 304 10.49 -30.83 -5.36
N SER A 305 9.32 -30.19 -5.43
CA SER A 305 8.20 -30.64 -6.28
C SER A 305 8.45 -30.42 -7.77
N GLY A 306 9.26 -29.42 -8.12
CA GLY A 306 9.45 -28.97 -9.51
C GLY A 306 8.34 -28.05 -10.02
N ASP A 307 7.32 -27.77 -9.22
CA ASP A 307 6.23 -26.85 -9.55
C ASP A 307 6.70 -25.39 -9.41
N ILE A 308 7.49 -24.93 -10.38
CA ILE A 308 8.18 -23.64 -10.34
C ILE A 308 7.51 -22.64 -11.28
N HIS A 309 6.70 -21.78 -10.67
CA HIS A 309 6.06 -20.61 -11.28
C HIS A 309 6.93 -19.34 -11.21
N LYS A 310 6.61 -18.35 -12.06
CA LYS A 310 7.34 -17.07 -12.13
C LYS A 310 7.42 -16.33 -10.80
N TYR A 311 6.34 -16.36 -10.02
CA TYR A 311 6.27 -15.65 -8.74
C TYR A 311 7.31 -16.17 -7.75
N HIS A 312 7.77 -17.42 -7.88
CA HIS A 312 8.83 -17.96 -7.02
C HIS A 312 10.16 -17.20 -7.21
N PHE A 313 10.46 -16.67 -8.40
CA PHE A 313 11.67 -15.85 -8.60
C PHE A 313 11.59 -14.50 -7.87
N ASN A 314 10.37 -14.00 -7.63
CA ASN A 314 10.17 -12.81 -6.80
C ASN A 314 10.41 -13.15 -5.32
N PHE A 315 10.00 -14.34 -4.88
CA PHE A 315 10.24 -14.80 -3.50
C PHE A 315 11.74 -15.00 -3.29
N LEU A 316 12.41 -15.60 -4.27
CA LEU A 316 13.85 -15.83 -4.27
C LEU A 316 14.60 -14.52 -4.13
N ARG A 317 14.23 -13.50 -4.92
CA ARG A 317 14.82 -12.17 -4.81
C ARG A 317 14.59 -11.52 -3.45
N ASN A 318 13.37 -11.59 -2.91
CA ASN A 318 13.07 -11.02 -1.60
C ASN A 318 13.87 -11.69 -0.46
N VAL A 319 14.00 -13.02 -0.52
CA VAL A 319 14.80 -13.78 0.44
C VAL A 319 16.27 -13.40 0.33
N LEU A 320 16.82 -13.26 -0.89
CA LEU A 320 18.20 -12.82 -1.11
C LEU A 320 18.43 -11.40 -0.58
N GLU A 321 17.56 -10.43 -0.90
CA GLU A 321 17.65 -9.05 -0.43
C GLU A 321 17.71 -8.97 1.09
N LYS A 322 16.78 -9.64 1.78
CA LYS A 322 16.77 -9.68 3.25
C LYS A 322 17.99 -10.40 3.82
N THR A 323 18.42 -11.49 3.18
CA THR A 323 19.61 -12.24 3.62
C THR A 323 20.87 -11.39 3.45
N SER A 324 20.98 -10.58 2.39
CA SER A 324 22.15 -9.72 2.15
C SER A 324 22.23 -8.59 3.16
N THR A 325 21.09 -7.96 3.47
CA THR A 325 21.01 -6.94 4.51
C THR A 325 21.44 -7.52 5.87
N PHE A 326 20.97 -8.73 6.20
CA PHE A 326 21.34 -9.40 7.45
C PHE A 326 22.85 -9.73 7.53
N LEU A 327 23.46 -10.11 6.40
CA LEU A 327 24.89 -10.45 6.32
C LEU A 327 25.80 -9.22 6.09
N GLY A 328 25.24 -8.02 5.99
CA GLY A 328 25.99 -6.79 5.76
C GLY A 328 26.58 -6.66 4.35
N CYS A 329 26.00 -7.33 3.35
CA CYS A 329 26.39 -7.16 1.95
C CYS A 329 25.76 -5.88 1.37
N GLU A 330 26.48 -5.18 0.49
CA GLU A 330 25.96 -3.97 -0.16
C GLU A 330 24.85 -4.30 -1.17
N GLU A 331 24.94 -5.47 -1.81
CA GLU A 331 23.96 -5.93 -2.79
C GLU A 331 23.60 -7.41 -2.64
N TRP A 332 22.33 -7.75 -2.88
CA TRP A 332 21.85 -9.15 -2.84
C TRP A 332 22.54 -10.07 -3.84
N GLY A 333 23.05 -9.51 -4.93
CA GLY A 333 23.82 -10.24 -5.94
C GLY A 333 25.13 -10.82 -5.41
N GLU A 334 25.66 -10.30 -4.29
CA GLU A 334 26.87 -10.83 -3.65
C GLU A 334 26.66 -12.20 -3.01
N LEU A 335 25.41 -12.56 -2.70
CA LEU A 335 25.04 -13.88 -2.19
C LEU A 335 24.98 -14.94 -3.28
N LEU A 336 25.00 -14.53 -4.56
CA LEU A 336 24.87 -15.47 -5.66
C LEU A 336 26.20 -16.19 -5.93
N PRO A 337 26.15 -17.50 -6.20
CA PRO A 337 27.33 -18.25 -6.58
C PRO A 337 27.92 -17.75 -7.91
N GLY A 338 29.24 -17.90 -8.09
CA GLY A 338 29.94 -17.57 -9.33
C GLY A 338 30.63 -16.20 -9.34
N VAL A 339 30.87 -15.66 -10.54
CA VAL A 339 31.65 -14.41 -10.71
C VAL A 339 30.87 -13.24 -10.11
N LYS A 340 31.50 -12.50 -9.19
CA LYS A 340 30.97 -11.24 -8.68
C LYS A 340 30.73 -10.30 -9.87
N GLY A 341 29.50 -9.78 -9.99
CA GLY A 341 29.23 -8.75 -11.00
C GLY A 341 30.16 -7.56 -10.79
N ASN A 342 30.58 -6.92 -11.87
CA ASN A 342 31.43 -5.74 -11.80
C ASN A 342 30.74 -4.59 -12.54
N ARG A 343 30.25 -3.60 -11.77
CA ARG A 343 29.55 -2.43 -12.30
C ARG A 343 30.45 -1.56 -13.19
N ALA A 344 31.76 -1.51 -12.94
CA ALA A 344 32.70 -0.75 -13.76
C ALA A 344 32.94 -1.39 -15.14
N THR A 345 32.69 -2.71 -15.29
CA THR A 345 32.85 -3.43 -16.56
C THR A 345 31.51 -3.84 -17.20
N GLY A 346 30.38 -3.54 -16.57
CA GLY A 346 29.03 -3.91 -17.06
C GLY A 346 28.71 -5.40 -16.95
N GLN A 347 29.53 -6.19 -16.25
CA GLN A 347 29.35 -7.64 -16.14
C GLN A 347 28.33 -7.96 -15.05
N VAL A 348 27.17 -8.52 -15.43
CA VAL A 348 26.10 -8.93 -14.51
C VAL A 348 26.23 -10.43 -14.22
N ASN A 349 26.07 -10.82 -12.96
CA ASN A 349 26.04 -12.24 -12.58
C ASN A 349 24.90 -12.95 -13.38
N PRO A 350 25.19 -14.08 -14.06
CA PRO A 350 24.21 -14.75 -14.91
C PRO A 350 22.95 -15.18 -14.14
N TYR A 351 23.09 -15.55 -12.86
CA TYR A 351 21.96 -15.89 -12.00
C TYR A 351 21.12 -14.67 -11.63
N ALA A 352 21.76 -13.52 -11.39
CA ALA A 352 21.05 -12.26 -11.16
C ALA A 352 20.21 -11.87 -12.38
N ARG A 353 20.72 -12.12 -13.59
CA ARG A 353 20.00 -11.87 -14.84
C ARG A 353 18.74 -12.73 -14.96
N VAL A 354 18.82 -14.01 -14.62
CA VAL A 354 17.66 -14.92 -14.61
C VAL A 354 16.62 -14.48 -13.58
N ILE A 355 17.05 -14.14 -12.35
CA ILE A 355 16.13 -13.62 -11.32
C ILE A 355 15.45 -12.34 -11.81
N ASN A 356 16.21 -11.42 -12.40
CA ASN A 356 15.68 -10.13 -12.89
C ASN A 356 14.72 -10.29 -14.08
N LEU A 357 14.92 -11.28 -14.94
CA LEU A 357 14.04 -11.58 -16.06
C LEU A 357 12.60 -11.80 -15.61
N TYR A 358 12.39 -12.56 -14.53
CA TYR A 358 11.08 -12.87 -13.99
C TYR A 358 10.54 -11.82 -13.00
N ASN A 359 11.40 -10.98 -12.43
CA ASN A 359 11.01 -9.85 -11.57
C ASN A 359 10.55 -8.61 -12.37
N HIS A 360 11.07 -8.37 -13.58
CA HIS A 360 10.81 -7.18 -14.39
C HIS A 360 9.89 -7.40 -15.60
N ALA A 361 9.18 -8.54 -15.68
CA ALA A 361 8.27 -8.87 -16.78
C ALA A 361 7.00 -7.99 -16.89
N LYS A 362 7.03 -6.75 -16.35
CA LYS A 362 6.03 -5.70 -16.60
C LYS A 362 6.25 -4.93 -17.93
N HIS A 363 7.38 -5.09 -18.62
CA HIS A 363 7.76 -4.20 -19.74
C HIS A 363 8.16 -4.84 -21.08
N ALA A 364 7.94 -6.14 -21.29
CA ALA A 364 8.14 -6.74 -22.61
C ALA A 364 6.85 -7.42 -23.09
N GLY A 365 6.32 -6.96 -24.23
CA GLY A 365 5.07 -7.42 -24.85
C GLY A 365 5.07 -8.85 -25.39
N HIS A 366 5.84 -9.75 -24.78
CA HIS A 366 5.77 -11.20 -24.96
C HIS A 366 5.73 -11.83 -23.56
N GLU A 367 4.52 -12.12 -23.07
CA GLU A 367 4.36 -12.98 -21.91
C GLU A 367 4.88 -14.38 -22.28
N VAL A 368 6.10 -14.72 -21.86
CA VAL A 368 6.53 -16.13 -21.87
C VAL A 368 5.64 -16.83 -20.86
N ALA A 369 4.66 -17.63 -21.30
CA ALA A 369 3.61 -18.16 -20.42
C ALA A 369 4.16 -19.00 -19.26
N GLU A 370 5.27 -19.72 -19.46
CA GLU A 370 5.86 -20.65 -18.50
C GLU A 370 7.33 -20.32 -18.19
N VAL A 371 7.82 -20.75 -17.03
CA VAL A 371 9.26 -20.67 -16.69
C VAL A 371 10.02 -21.68 -17.55
N GLU A 372 11.02 -21.22 -18.31
CA GLU A 372 11.85 -22.12 -19.12
C GLU A 372 12.57 -23.17 -18.24
N GLU A 373 12.72 -24.40 -18.75
CA GLU A 373 13.33 -25.51 -17.99
C GLU A 373 14.76 -25.21 -17.51
N ASP A 374 15.54 -24.47 -18.29
CA ASP A 374 16.87 -24.00 -17.89
C ASP A 374 16.80 -23.07 -16.68
N HIS A 375 15.81 -22.19 -16.65
CA HIS A 375 15.57 -21.28 -15.54
C HIS A 375 15.03 -22.01 -14.31
N LYS A 376 14.23 -23.07 -14.46
CA LYS A 376 13.83 -23.96 -13.35
C LYS A 376 15.05 -24.64 -12.72
N ARG A 377 16.02 -25.09 -13.54
CA ARG A 377 17.28 -25.67 -13.03
C ARG A 377 18.10 -24.65 -12.23
N VAL A 378 18.21 -23.42 -12.75
CA VAL A 378 18.86 -22.31 -12.05
C VAL A 378 18.15 -22.02 -10.71
N PHE A 379 16.82 -21.96 -10.72
CA PHE A 379 16.04 -21.73 -9.52
C PHE A 379 16.32 -22.78 -8.43
N LYS A 380 16.24 -24.08 -8.78
CA LYS A 380 16.50 -25.18 -7.83
C LYS A 380 17.90 -25.08 -7.22
N PHE A 381 18.90 -24.73 -8.03
CA PHE A 381 20.27 -24.53 -7.57
C PHE A 381 20.36 -23.37 -6.57
N LEU A 382 19.80 -22.20 -6.90
CA LEU A 382 19.87 -21.02 -6.04
C LEU A 382 19.11 -21.20 -4.71
N VAL A 383 17.96 -21.88 -4.72
CA VAL A 383 17.23 -22.20 -3.49
C VAL A 383 18.07 -23.09 -2.57
N LYS A 384 18.80 -24.05 -3.13
CA LYS A 384 19.69 -24.92 -2.36
C LYS A 384 20.86 -24.13 -1.74
N GLU A 385 21.43 -23.18 -2.49
CA GLU A 385 22.49 -22.31 -1.96
C GLU A 385 21.98 -21.42 -0.81
N ILE A 386 20.76 -20.88 -0.92
CA ILE A 386 20.12 -20.17 0.18
C ILE A 386 19.94 -21.08 1.40
N ASP A 387 19.47 -22.31 1.21
CA ASP A 387 19.32 -23.24 2.34
C ASP A 387 20.66 -23.54 3.03
N ASN A 388 21.75 -23.65 2.27
CA ASN A 388 23.10 -23.81 2.82
C ASN A 388 23.54 -22.60 3.64
N ILE A 389 23.29 -21.38 3.17
CA ILE A 389 23.60 -20.14 3.91
C ILE A 389 22.90 -20.16 5.28
N TYR A 390 21.63 -20.60 5.34
CA TYR A 390 20.86 -20.62 6.59
C TYR A 390 21.31 -21.72 7.54
N LYS A 391 21.70 -22.88 7.00
CA LYS A 391 22.32 -23.95 7.79
C LYS A 391 23.64 -23.47 8.39
N GLY A 392 24.46 -22.73 7.63
CA GLY A 392 25.69 -22.11 8.10
C GLY A 392 25.49 -21.01 9.17
N MET A 393 24.44 -20.19 9.03
CA MET A 393 24.07 -19.18 10.05
C MET A 393 23.64 -19.83 11.38
N ARG A 394 22.92 -20.96 11.33
CA ARG A 394 22.53 -21.71 12.55
C ARG A 394 23.72 -22.28 13.31
N THR A 395 24.83 -22.60 12.65
CA THR A 395 26.05 -23.08 13.31
C THR A 395 26.85 -21.97 13.98
N GLN A 396 26.71 -20.71 13.54
CA GLN A 396 27.42 -19.57 14.16
C GLN A 396 26.71 -19.01 15.41
N GLN A 397 25.38 -19.16 15.52
CA GLN A 397 24.62 -18.73 16.70
C GLN A 397 24.71 -19.69 17.91
N GLY A 398 25.33 -20.86 17.75
CA GLY A 398 25.54 -21.83 18.84
C GLY A 398 26.82 -21.62 19.67
N THR A 399 27.61 -20.59 19.38
CA THR A 399 28.97 -20.42 19.96
C THR A 399 29.20 -19.04 20.59
N GLN A 400 28.14 -18.38 21.05
CA GLN A 400 28.23 -17.26 21.99
C GLN A 400 27.22 -17.47 23.12
N ALA A 401 27.67 -18.22 24.13
CA ALA A 401 27.16 -18.19 25.49
C ALA A 401 28.20 -17.49 26.36
#